data_AF-A0ABD4S4P1-F1
#
_entry.id   AF-A0ABD4S4P1-F1
#
_cell.length_a   1.000
_cell.length_b   1.000
_cell.length_c   1.000
_cell.angle_alpha   90.00
_cell.angle_beta   90.00
_cell.angle_gamma   90.00
#
_symmetry.space_group_name_H-M   'P 1'
#
loop_
_entity.id
_entity.type
_entity.pdbx_description
1 polymer ?
#
loop_
_entity_poly.entity_id
_entity_poly.type
_entity_poly.pdbx_seq_one_letter_code
_entity_poly.pdbx_strand_id
1 'polypeptide(L)' 'MLVISRKKDEAVLIGESIEVKVVGVDGNNVKLAISAPNNINILRKEIYEKVKSENIKATNKNIKILKSLK' A
#
# COMPACT_ATOMS: atom_id res chain seq x y z
N MET A 1 15.69 1.04 -6.74
CA MET A 1 15.10 -0.20 -6.22
C MET A 1 16.19 -0.96 -5.48
N LEU A 2 16.03 -1.23 -4.19
CA LEU A 2 16.97 -2.02 -3.40
C LEU A 2 16.39 -3.43 -3.22
N VAL A 3 17.18 -4.46 -3.51
CA VAL A 3 16.74 -5.86 -3.41
C VAL A 3 17.55 -6.54 -2.31
N ILE A 4 16.85 -7.11 -1.32
CA ILE A 4 17.46 -7.74 -0.16
C ILE A 4 16.68 -9.00 0.17
N SER A 5 17.39 -10.10 0.38
CA SER A 5 16.79 -11.36 0.80
C SER A 5 16.87 -11.46 2.32
N ARG A 6 15.74 -11.80 2.95
CA ARG A 6 15.63 -12.01 4.40
C ARG A 6 15.09 -13.41 4.68
N LYS A 7 15.61 -14.05 5.73
CA LYS A 7 15.09 -15.31 6.26
C LYS A 7 13.92 -15.04 7.22
N LYS A 8 13.23 -16.11 7.60
CA LYS A 8 12.21 -16.06 8.65
C LYS A 8 12.80 -15.41 9.91
N ASP A 9 12.00 -14.54 10.54
CA ASP A 9 12.33 -13.75 11.73
C ASP A 9 13.35 -12.61 11.53
N GLU A 10 13.89 -12.42 10.34
CA GLU A 10 14.70 -11.23 10.05
C GLU A 10 13.80 -10.03 9.69
N ALA A 11 14.30 -8.84 10.01
CA ALA A 11 13.62 -7.57 9.74
C ALA A 11 14.47 -6.61 8.92
N VAL A 12 13.79 -5.67 8.27
CA VAL A 12 14.35 -4.54 7.52
C VAL A 12 13.82 -3.26 8.14
N LEU A 13 14.73 -2.38 8.54
CA LEU A 13 14.39 -1.05 9.02
C LEU A 13 14.46 -0.05 7.86
N ILE A 14 13.41 0.76 7.70
CA ILE A 14 13.33 1.83 6.69
C ILE A 14 13.24 3.16 7.45
N GLY A 15 14.28 3.98 7.31
CA GLY A 15 14.44 5.18 8.14
C GLY A 15 14.64 4.82 9.60
N GLU A 16 13.93 5.50 10.51
CA GLU A 16 14.03 5.28 11.96
C GLU A 16 12.72 4.75 12.57
N SER A 17 11.66 4.62 11.79
CA SER A 17 10.31 4.40 12.33
C SER A 17 9.54 3.26 11.67
N ILE A 18 10.00 2.74 10.54
CA ILE A 18 9.30 1.67 9.82
C ILE A 18 10.13 0.40 9.91
N GLU A 19 9.58 -0.66 10.49
CA GLU A 19 10.18 -1.98 10.56
C GLU A 19 9.34 -2.98 9.76
N VAL A 20 9.97 -3.74 8.87
CA VAL A 20 9.33 -4.80 8.08
C VAL A 20 9.96 -6.13 8.46
N LYS A 21 9.22 -6.98 9.17
CA LYS A 21 9.67 -8.30 9.63
C LYS A 21 9.05 -9.43 8.80
N VAL A 22 9.86 -10.41 8.43
CA VAL A 22 9.37 -11.65 7.81
C VAL A 22 8.90 -12.61 8.91
N VAL A 23 7.59 -12.78 9.05
CA VAL A 23 6.98 -13.67 10.06
C VAL A 23 7.03 -15.13 9.61
N GLY A 24 6.93 -15.37 8.31
CA GLY A 24 6.94 -16.72 7.76
C GLY A 24 6.87 -16.73 6.26
N VAL A 25 7.28 -17.86 5.69
CA VAL A 25 7.17 -18.14 4.27
C VAL A 25 6.38 -19.44 4.14
N ASP A 26 5.30 -19.39 3.38
CA ASP A 26 4.37 -20.48 3.16
C ASP A 26 4.29 -20.74 1.65
N GLY A 27 5.22 -21.56 1.16
CA GLY A 27 5.45 -21.77 -0.27
C GLY A 27 5.74 -20.46 -0.99
N ASN A 28 4.75 -19.98 -1.75
CA ASN A 28 4.83 -18.75 -2.53
C ASN A 28 4.37 -17.49 -1.77
N ASN A 29 3.76 -17.65 -0.60
CA ASN A 29 3.24 -16.54 0.18
C ASN A 29 4.23 -16.16 1.29
N VAL A 30 4.52 -14.87 1.42
CA VAL A 30 5.36 -14.34 2.50
C VAL A 30 4.49 -13.56 3.47
N LYS A 31 4.51 -13.96 4.74
CA LYS A 31 3.86 -13.22 5.83
C LYS A 31 4.82 -12.12 6.29
N LEU A 32 4.44 -10.87 6.02
CA LEU A 32 5.19 -9.69 6.42
C LEU A 32 4.43 -8.99 7.56
N ALA A 33 5.13 -8.70 8.64
CA ALA A 33 4.68 -7.77 9.66
C ALA A 33 5.31 -6.41 9.39
N ILE A 34 4.49 -5.37 9.35
CA ILE A 34 4.95 -3.99 9.14
C ILE A 34 4.58 -3.21 10.39
N SER A 35 5.59 -2.70 11.09
CA SER A 35 5.43 -1.79 12.21
C SER A 35 5.79 -0.39 11.73
N ALA A 36 4.88 0.56 11.89
CA ALA A 36 5.12 1.97 11.57
C ALA A 36 4.33 2.86 12.54
N PRO A 37 4.75 4.11 12.77
CA PRO A 37 4.01 5.05 13.58
C PRO A 37 2.65 5.40 12.95
N ASN A 38 1.68 5.79 13.79
CA ASN A 38 0.29 6.08 13.40
C ASN A 38 0.13 7.18 12.34
N ASN A 39 1.15 8.03 12.14
CA ASN A 39 1.14 9.06 11.10
C ASN A 39 1.34 8.49 9.69
N ILE A 40 1.75 7.22 9.56
CA ILE A 40 2.05 6.58 8.29
C ILE A 40 0.99 5.54 7.97
N ASN A 41 0.24 5.78 6.90
CA ASN A 41 -0.76 4.84 6.42
C ASN A 41 -0.10 3.64 5.70
N ILE A 42 -0.34 2.44 6.21
CA ILE A 42 0.06 1.19 5.56
C ILE A 42 -1.14 0.65 4.79
N LEU A 43 -1.03 0.62 3.47
CA LEU A 43 -2.09 0.13 2.58
C LEU A 43 -1.54 -0.95 1.66
N ARG A 44 -2.40 -1.92 1.32
CA ARG A 44 -2.08 -2.88 0.25
C ARG A 44 -2.13 -2.18 -1.10
N LYS A 45 -1.09 -2.37 -1.91
CA LYS A 45 -0.90 -1.62 -3.16
C LYS A 45 -2.08 -1.79 -4.12
N GLU A 46 -2.59 -3.00 -4.26
CA GLU A 46 -3.70 -3.32 -5.15
C GLU A 46 -5.01 -2.63 -4.76
N ILE A 47 -5.22 -2.41 -3.45
CA ILE A 47 -6.38 -1.66 -2.95
C ILE A 47 -6.21 -0.18 -3.26
N TYR A 48 -5.02 0.37 -3.01
CA TYR A 48 -4.71 1.76 -3.28
C TYR A 48 -4.88 2.11 -4.77
N GLU A 49 -4.36 1.27 -5.68
CA GLU A 49 -4.48 1.50 -7.13
C GLU A 49 -5.94 1.45 -7.61
N LYS A 50 -6.75 0.54 -7.06
CA LYS A 50 -8.19 0.47 -7.34
C LYS A 50 -8.90 1.74 -6.90
N VAL A 51 -8.71 2.18 -5.65
CA VAL A 51 -9.34 3.38 -5.12
C VAL A 51 -8.91 4.63 -5.90
N LYS A 52 -7.61 4.75 -6.22
CA LYS A 52 -7.08 5.86 -7.04
C LYS A 52 -7.75 5.91 -8.41
N SER A 53 -7.87 4.76 -9.07
CA SER A 53 -8.51 4.67 -10.39
C SER A 53 -10.00 5.01 -10.35
N GLU A 54 -10.69 4.57 -9.30
CA GLU A 54 -12.12 4.83 -9.12
C GLU A 54 -12.38 6.31 -8.83
N ASN A 55 -11.54 6.96 -8.01
CA ASN A 55 -11.59 8.40 -7.76
C ASN A 55 -11.40 9.22 -9.04
N ILE A 56 -10.46 8.83 -9.92
CA ILE A 56 -10.26 9.49 -11.22
C ILE A 56 -11.52 9.36 -12.10
N LYS A 57 -12.14 8.17 -12.13
CA LYS A 57 -13.40 7.95 -12.87
C LYS A 57 -14.57 8.77 -12.31
N ALA A 58 -14.67 8.87 -10.98
CA ALA A 58 -15.73 9.63 -10.31
C ALA A 58 -15.64 11.13 -10.62
N THR A 59 -14.44 11.71 -10.61
CA THR A 59 -14.20 13.11 -10.97
C THR A 59 -14.68 13.43 -12.39
N ASN A 60 -14.44 12.53 -13.36
CA ASN A 60 -14.87 12.74 -14.74
C ASN A 60 -16.40 12.69 -14.95
N LYS A 61 -17.15 11.96 -14.12
CA LYS A 61 -18.62 11.93 -14.18
C LYS A 61 -19.24 13.24 -13.71
N ASN A 62 -18.68 13.85 -12.66
CA ASN A 62 -19.27 15.02 -12.01
C ASN A 62 -19.27 16.27 -12.92
N ILE A 63 -18.24 16.45 -13.75
CA ILE A 63 -18.13 17.59 -14.68
C ILE A 63 -19.24 17.56 -15.75
N LYS A 64 -19.66 16.38 -16.22
CA LYS A 64 -20.76 16.26 -17.20
C LYS A 64 -22.12 16.58 -16.59
N ILE A 65 -22.36 16.16 -15.35
CA ILE A 65 -23.61 16.42 -14.62
C ILE A 65 -23.74 17.92 -14.30
N LEU A 66 -22.64 18.56 -13.88
CA LEU A 66 -22.62 20.00 -13.62
C LEU A 66 -22.83 20.85 -14.88
N LYS A 67 -22.41 20.35 -16.05
CA LYS A 67 -22.66 21.03 -17.34
C LYS A 67 -24.10 20.88 -17.84
N SER A 68 -24.83 19.85 -17.43
CA SER A 68 -26.25 19.67 -17.77
C SER A 68 -27.20 20.39 -16.82
N LEU A 69 -26.69 20.95 -15.72
CA LEU A 69 -27.44 21.72 -14.71
C LEU A 69 -27.36 23.25 -14.93
N LYS A 70 -26.82 23.68 -16.07
CA LYS A 70 -26.69 25.08 -16.48
C LYS A 70 -27.38 25.27 -17.82
#